data_AF-A0A562V149-F1
#
_entry.id   AF-A0A562V149-F1
#
_cell.length_a   1.000
_cell.length_b   1.000
_cell.length_c   1.000
_cell.angle_alpha   90.00
_cell.angle_beta   90.00
_cell.angle_gamma   90.00
#
_symmetry.space_group_name_H-M   'P 1'
#
loop_
_entity.id
_entity.type
_entity.pdbx_description
1 polymer ?
#
loop_
_entity_poly.entity_id
_entity_poly.type
_entity_poly.pdbx_seq_one_letter_code
_entity_poly.pdbx_strand_id
1 'polypeptide(L)'
;MTIGWLDCAAGASGDMFLGALVDSGVPLPVLQSAIDALDVEPVELRAEPVTRHGLAAVRVHVDHPESHVDRRYTAIRDLIETAELPTPVKEHAVDAFTRLGHAEAAAHRVPLDRVHFHEVGALDSLADVVAACAGLHWLTEHRGLTTVTASTVTVGGGVTRGAHGGIPLPAPATLAVLSAARAPVTGDVPYEACTPTGAALVAAHAHGYGPMPPMVVDTVGCGAGGRDPAERANLLRLVLGQPVETTAPAEAVLLAANVDDLDPRLWPDVLAALLAAGASDAWLTPVLMKKGRPAHTLQVLCADPAVPAVTAAVFRHTTTIGLRSSRVGKHTLPRRFGEVSLDGHTVAVKIAEHDGTVGNISVEHRDVAAAAEALDLPVKHALARATALAWDRYGR
;
A
#
# COMPACT_ATOMS: atom_id res chain seq x y z
N MET A 1 -10.28 -9.08 -11.17
CA MET A 1 -9.47 -8.51 -10.07
C MET A 1 -9.50 -7.01 -10.27
N THR A 2 -10.16 -6.27 -9.39
CA THR A 2 -10.36 -4.83 -9.56
C THR A 2 -9.42 -4.05 -8.65
N ILE A 3 -8.84 -2.98 -9.17
CA ILE A 3 -8.06 -2.02 -8.37
C ILE A 3 -8.78 -0.67 -8.37
N GLY A 4 -8.60 0.08 -7.29
CA GLY A 4 -9.16 1.39 -7.06
C GLY A 4 -8.09 2.48 -6.97
N TRP A 5 -8.44 3.68 -7.44
CA TRP A 5 -7.67 4.90 -7.20
C TRP A 5 -8.57 6.03 -6.71
N LEU A 6 -8.23 6.58 -5.55
CA LEU A 6 -8.89 7.73 -4.96
C LEU A 6 -8.19 9.01 -5.44
N ASP A 7 -8.93 9.84 -6.17
CA ASP A 7 -8.47 11.17 -6.55
C ASP A 7 -8.80 12.19 -5.46
N CYS A 8 -7.85 12.38 -4.53
CA CYS A 8 -7.95 13.34 -3.44
C CYS A 8 -7.51 14.76 -3.84
N ALA A 9 -7.53 15.09 -5.14
CA ALA A 9 -7.16 16.42 -5.62
C ALA A 9 -8.05 17.52 -5.04
N ALA A 10 -9.34 17.30 -4.75
CA ALA A 10 -10.16 18.28 -4.04
C ALA A 10 -10.16 18.13 -2.51
N GLY A 11 -9.36 17.19 -1.99
CA GLY A 11 -9.42 16.72 -0.62
C GLY A 11 -10.40 15.56 -0.45
N ALA A 12 -10.84 15.33 0.79
CA ALA A 12 -11.73 14.24 1.14
C ALA A 12 -12.52 14.56 2.43
N SER A 13 -13.78 14.18 2.46
CA SER A 13 -14.66 14.17 3.62
C SER A 13 -15.55 12.92 3.58
N GLY A 14 -16.25 12.62 4.66
CA GLY A 14 -17.10 11.44 4.74
C GLY A 14 -18.20 11.44 3.68
N ASP A 15 -18.96 12.53 3.56
CA ASP A 15 -19.98 12.73 2.51
C ASP A 15 -19.44 12.57 1.08
N MET A 16 -18.24 13.09 0.79
CA MET A 16 -17.55 12.89 -0.49
C MET A 16 -17.20 11.42 -0.71
N PHE A 17 -16.78 10.70 0.33
CA PHE A 17 -16.47 9.28 0.24
C PHE A 17 -17.72 8.44 -0.02
N LEU A 18 -18.80 8.69 0.72
CA LEU A 18 -20.09 8.02 0.53
C LEU A 18 -20.66 8.31 -0.86
N GLY A 19 -20.61 9.57 -1.31
CA GLY A 19 -21.03 9.95 -2.66
C GLY A 19 -20.25 9.22 -3.75
N ALA A 20 -18.92 9.11 -3.61
CA ALA A 20 -18.09 8.41 -4.58
C ALA A 20 -18.43 6.91 -4.63
N LEU A 21 -18.74 6.29 -3.48
CA LEU A 21 -19.19 4.90 -3.41
C LEU A 21 -20.55 4.71 -4.10
N VAL A 22 -21.55 5.53 -3.76
CA VAL A 22 -22.89 5.44 -4.35
C VAL A 22 -22.85 5.65 -5.87
N ASP A 23 -22.11 6.66 -6.34
CA ASP A 23 -21.95 6.95 -7.76
C ASP A 23 -21.15 5.86 -8.51
N SER A 24 -20.28 5.13 -7.80
CA SER A 24 -19.61 3.94 -8.35
C SER A 24 -20.52 2.70 -8.43
N GLY A 25 -21.78 2.81 -8.00
CA GLY A 25 -22.79 1.75 -8.09
C GLY A 25 -23.00 0.96 -6.80
N VAL A 26 -22.45 1.39 -5.65
CA VAL A 26 -22.80 0.81 -4.35
C VAL A 26 -24.24 1.20 -4.01
N PRO A 27 -25.16 0.25 -3.76
CA PRO A 27 -26.53 0.58 -3.41
C PRO A 27 -26.61 1.32 -2.07
N LEU A 28 -27.28 2.47 -2.02
CA LEU A 28 -27.51 3.22 -0.77
C LEU A 28 -28.05 2.37 0.39
N PRO A 29 -28.95 1.38 0.17
CA PRO A 29 -29.41 0.50 1.26
C PRO A 29 -28.29 -0.32 1.93
N VAL A 30 -27.21 -0.65 1.21
CA VAL A 30 -26.06 -1.36 1.81
C VAL A 30 -25.38 -0.48 2.85
N LEU A 31 -25.25 0.82 2.55
CA LEU A 31 -24.68 1.81 3.46
C LEU A 31 -25.61 2.04 4.66
N GLN A 32 -26.91 2.21 4.40
CA GLN A 32 -27.92 2.40 5.44
C GLN A 32 -27.97 1.24 6.43
N SER A 33 -28.05 -0.01 5.93
CA SER A 33 -28.10 -1.20 6.80
C SER A 33 -26.87 -1.37 7.68
N ALA A 34 -25.70 -0.88 7.25
CA ALA A 34 -24.50 -0.90 8.07
C ALA A 34 -24.59 0.06 9.27
N ILE A 35 -25.25 1.21 9.08
CA ILE A 35 -25.48 2.18 10.16
C ILE A 35 -26.57 1.66 11.10
N ASP A 36 -27.67 1.10 10.55
CA ASP A 36 -28.76 0.54 11.34
C ASP A 36 -28.28 -0.58 12.29
N ALA A 37 -27.27 -1.35 11.87
CA ALA A 37 -26.68 -2.42 12.67
C ALA A 37 -25.93 -1.95 13.93
N LEU A 38 -25.64 -0.64 14.04
CA LEU A 38 -24.99 -0.05 15.22
C LEU A 38 -25.96 0.16 16.39
N ASP A 39 -27.27 0.10 16.17
CA ASP A 39 -28.32 0.32 17.19
C ASP A 39 -28.16 1.65 17.95
N VAL A 40 -27.84 2.72 17.21
CA VAL A 40 -27.74 4.10 17.71
C VAL A 40 -29.01 4.90 17.43
N GLU A 41 -29.02 6.19 17.80
CA GLU A 41 -30.10 7.11 17.43
C GLU A 41 -30.35 7.07 15.91
N PRO A 42 -31.60 7.32 15.44
CA PRO A 42 -31.93 7.20 14.03
C PRO A 42 -31.04 8.08 13.14
N VAL A 43 -30.34 7.44 12.20
CA VAL A 43 -29.57 8.11 11.15
C VAL A 43 -30.12 7.67 9.80
N GLU A 44 -30.47 8.62 8.94
CA GLU A 44 -30.96 8.37 7.58
C GLU A 44 -29.96 8.87 6.55
N LEU A 45 -29.61 8.01 5.60
CA LEU A 45 -28.82 8.39 4.43
C LEU A 45 -29.73 8.77 3.27
N ARG A 46 -29.46 9.93 2.67
CA ARG A 46 -30.11 10.35 1.42
C ARG A 46 -29.05 10.68 0.37
N ALA A 47 -29.20 10.12 -0.82
CA ALA A 47 -28.35 10.46 -1.96
C ALA A 47 -29.11 11.34 -2.96
N GLU A 48 -28.46 12.37 -3.48
CA GLU A 48 -28.99 13.17 -4.58
C GLU A 48 -27.93 13.44 -5.66
N PRO A 49 -28.31 13.42 -6.95
CA PRO A 49 -27.45 13.92 -8.02
C PRO A 49 -27.24 15.43 -7.88
N VAL A 50 -25.99 15.86 -7.98
CA VAL A 50 -25.60 17.28 -7.96
C VAL A 50 -24.64 17.60 -9.09
N THR A 51 -24.37 18.88 -9.27
CA THR A 51 -23.32 19.37 -10.15
C THR A 51 -22.36 20.25 -9.35
N ARG A 52 -21.06 20.08 -9.56
CA ARG A 52 -20.00 20.95 -9.03
C ARG A 52 -19.17 21.45 -10.19
N HIS A 53 -19.17 22.75 -10.44
CA HIS A 53 -18.43 23.36 -11.56
C HIS A 53 -18.72 22.70 -12.94
N GLY A 54 -19.97 22.29 -13.17
CA GLY A 54 -20.39 21.60 -14.39
C GLY A 54 -20.13 20.08 -14.44
N LEU A 55 -19.53 19.51 -13.39
CA LEU A 55 -19.27 18.08 -13.27
C LEU A 55 -20.37 17.39 -12.46
N ALA A 56 -20.94 16.31 -13.00
CA ALA A 56 -21.93 15.49 -12.31
C ALA A 56 -21.28 14.71 -11.16
N ALA A 57 -22.01 14.58 -10.06
CA ALA A 57 -21.60 13.84 -8.87
C ALA A 57 -22.83 13.45 -8.03
N VAL A 58 -22.63 12.59 -7.04
CA VAL A 58 -23.62 12.28 -6.01
C VAL A 58 -23.21 12.95 -4.71
N ARG A 59 -24.15 13.64 -4.05
CA ARG A 59 -24.01 14.07 -2.66
C ARG A 59 -24.80 13.12 -1.79
N VAL A 60 -24.16 12.61 -0.73
CA VAL A 60 -24.83 11.86 0.33
C VAL A 60 -25.01 12.80 1.52
N HIS A 61 -26.22 12.81 2.06
CA HIS A 61 -26.59 13.50 3.29
C HIS A 61 -26.73 12.48 4.40
N VAL A 62 -26.24 12.82 5.58
CA VAL A 62 -26.37 12.04 6.81
C VAL A 62 -27.29 12.81 7.74
N ASP A 63 -28.57 12.47 7.72
CA ASP A 63 -29.59 13.13 8.52
C ASP A 63 -29.70 12.43 9.87
N HIS A 64 -29.52 13.16 10.97
CA HIS A 64 -29.60 12.62 12.32
C HIS A 64 -30.18 13.66 13.30
N PRO A 65 -30.83 13.23 14.40
CA PRO A 65 -31.25 14.15 15.45
C PRO A 65 -30.04 14.76 16.17
N GLU A 66 -30.23 15.88 16.86
CA GLU A 66 -29.21 16.36 17.79
C GLU A 66 -28.91 15.28 18.83
N SER A 67 -27.65 14.82 18.85
CA SER A 67 -27.17 13.88 19.85
C SER A 67 -26.56 14.65 21.02
N HIS A 68 -27.04 14.37 22.22
CA HIS A 68 -26.40 14.82 23.46
C HIS A 68 -25.52 13.74 24.09
N VAL A 69 -25.35 12.60 23.40
CA VAL A 69 -24.51 11.51 23.85
C VAL A 69 -23.07 11.80 23.48
N ASP A 70 -22.25 12.10 24.49
CA ASP A 70 -20.81 12.24 24.36
C ASP A 70 -20.17 10.84 24.29
N ARG A 71 -19.71 10.46 23.10
CA ARG A 71 -19.09 9.16 22.83
C ARG A 71 -17.58 9.26 22.90
N ARG A 72 -17.02 8.62 23.92
CA ARG A 72 -15.58 8.35 23.98
C ARG A 72 -15.17 7.35 22.91
N TYR A 73 -13.90 7.39 22.53
CA TYR A 73 -13.32 6.41 21.61
C TYR A 73 -13.63 4.96 22.01
N THR A 74 -13.52 4.60 23.29
CA THR A 74 -13.83 3.24 23.76
C THR A 74 -15.28 2.84 23.50
N ALA A 75 -16.23 3.76 23.68
CA ALA A 75 -17.64 3.49 23.43
C ALA A 75 -17.92 3.28 21.93
N ILE A 76 -17.27 4.06 21.05
CA ILE A 76 -17.38 3.89 19.59
C ILE A 76 -16.82 2.54 19.16
N ARG A 77 -15.63 2.18 19.66
CA ARG A 77 -15.02 0.87 19.35
C ARG A 77 -15.93 -0.27 19.80
N ASP A 78 -16.39 -0.25 21.04
CA ASP A 78 -17.23 -1.31 21.60
C ASP A 78 -18.57 -1.44 20.82
N LEU A 79 -19.14 -0.31 20.38
CA LEU A 79 -20.32 -0.27 19.52
C LEU A 79 -20.08 -0.99 18.18
N ILE A 80 -18.98 -0.67 17.49
CA ILE A 80 -18.63 -1.28 16.20
C ILE A 80 -18.31 -2.79 16.35
N GLU A 81 -17.57 -3.15 17.40
CA GLU A 81 -17.18 -4.55 17.64
C GLU A 81 -18.38 -5.45 17.94
N THR A 82 -19.40 -4.91 18.61
CA THR A 82 -20.63 -5.64 18.99
C THR A 82 -21.71 -5.64 17.92
N ALA A 83 -21.71 -4.68 16.99
CA ALA A 83 -22.68 -4.58 15.89
C ALA A 83 -22.74 -5.84 15.01
N GLU A 84 -23.87 -6.11 14.36
CA GLU A 84 -24.01 -7.23 13.42
C GLU A 84 -23.45 -6.88 12.03
N LEU A 85 -22.14 -6.64 11.95
CA LEU A 85 -21.42 -6.26 10.74
C LEU A 85 -20.42 -7.33 10.30
N PRO A 86 -20.10 -7.45 8.99
CA PRO A 86 -19.00 -8.29 8.53
C PRO A 86 -17.67 -7.90 9.20
N THR A 87 -16.85 -8.90 9.55
CA THR A 87 -15.56 -8.67 10.22
C THR A 87 -14.67 -7.64 9.52
N PRO A 88 -14.50 -7.66 8.18
CA PRO A 88 -13.69 -6.64 7.49
C PRO A 88 -14.24 -5.21 7.64
N VAL A 89 -15.56 -5.05 7.79
CA VAL A 89 -16.18 -3.72 8.00
C VAL A 89 -15.83 -3.22 9.40
N LYS A 90 -15.95 -4.09 10.42
CA LYS A 90 -15.59 -3.75 11.82
C LYS A 90 -14.13 -3.37 11.95
N GLU A 91 -13.24 -4.19 11.39
CA GLU A 91 -11.79 -3.99 11.47
C GLU A 91 -11.37 -2.65 10.87
N HIS A 92 -11.86 -2.32 9.67
CA HIS A 92 -11.52 -1.06 9.03
C HIS A 92 -12.16 0.16 9.71
N ALA A 93 -13.40 0.05 10.20
CA ALA A 93 -14.04 1.15 10.91
C ALA A 93 -13.32 1.45 12.23
N VAL A 94 -12.94 0.39 12.97
CA VAL A 94 -12.11 0.53 14.18
C VAL A 94 -10.74 1.12 13.84
N ASP A 95 -10.08 0.71 12.75
CA ASP A 95 -8.79 1.31 12.33
C ASP A 95 -8.93 2.82 12.05
N ALA A 96 -9.96 3.23 11.30
CA ALA A 96 -10.24 4.64 11.04
C ALA A 96 -10.44 5.44 12.33
N PHE A 97 -11.28 4.95 13.26
CA PHE A 97 -11.49 5.60 14.56
C PHE A 97 -10.26 5.57 15.46
N THR A 98 -9.43 4.53 15.37
CA THR A 98 -8.18 4.44 16.13
C THR A 98 -7.19 5.50 15.66
N ARG A 99 -7.06 5.72 14.35
CA ARG A 99 -6.22 6.78 13.77
C ARG A 99 -6.69 8.17 14.20
N LEU A 100 -8.00 8.41 14.17
CA LEU A 100 -8.61 9.64 14.68
C LEU A 100 -8.35 9.80 16.17
N GLY A 101 -8.56 8.75 16.95
CA GLY A 101 -8.34 8.77 18.39
C GLY A 101 -6.89 9.10 18.75
N HIS A 102 -5.91 8.53 18.02
CA HIS A 102 -4.50 8.87 18.21
C HIS A 102 -4.18 10.33 17.84
N ALA A 103 -4.80 10.84 16.78
CA ALA A 103 -4.63 12.22 16.37
C ALA A 103 -5.19 13.20 17.42
N GLU A 104 -6.38 12.95 17.94
CA GLU A 104 -6.99 13.73 19.02
C GLU A 104 -6.23 13.61 20.34
N ALA A 105 -5.81 12.39 20.71
CA ALA A 105 -4.97 12.15 21.88
C ALA A 105 -3.69 13.00 21.85
N ALA A 106 -3.05 13.09 20.67
CA ALA A 106 -1.86 13.92 20.47
C ALA A 106 -2.19 15.42 20.55
N ALA A 107 -3.27 15.87 19.92
CA ALA A 107 -3.70 17.27 19.93
C ALA A 107 -4.04 17.76 21.35
N HIS A 108 -4.71 16.92 22.15
CA HIS A 108 -5.17 17.23 23.50
C HIS A 108 -4.24 16.77 24.61
N ARG A 109 -3.16 16.03 24.29
CA ARG A 109 -2.21 15.43 25.23
C ARG A 109 -2.88 14.57 26.30
N VAL A 110 -3.83 13.75 25.88
CA VAL A 110 -4.54 12.79 26.75
C VAL A 110 -4.28 11.35 26.28
N PRO A 111 -4.37 10.36 27.17
CA PRO A 111 -4.42 8.96 26.76
C PRO A 111 -5.57 8.66 25.79
N LEU A 112 -5.37 7.69 24.88
CA LEU A 112 -6.36 7.31 23.85
C LEU A 112 -7.72 6.91 24.45
N ASP A 113 -7.72 6.19 25.58
CA ASP A 113 -8.93 5.76 26.29
C ASP A 113 -9.71 6.92 26.92
N ARG A 114 -9.11 8.11 27.03
CA ARG A 114 -9.74 9.34 27.52
C ARG A 114 -10.08 10.34 26.41
N VAL A 115 -9.90 9.97 25.14
CA VAL A 115 -10.25 10.82 24.02
C VAL A 115 -11.77 10.96 23.93
N HIS A 116 -12.19 12.22 23.97
CA HIS A 116 -13.53 12.66 23.64
C HIS A 116 -13.48 13.33 22.28
N PHE A 117 -14.23 12.80 21.32
CA PHE A 117 -14.30 13.43 20.02
C PHE A 117 -15.30 14.57 20.06
N HIS A 118 -14.82 15.81 20.03
CA HIS A 118 -15.68 16.99 20.03
C HIS A 118 -16.37 17.21 18.67
N GLU A 119 -15.73 16.79 17.58
CA GLU A 119 -16.20 16.98 16.21
C GLU A 119 -16.28 15.67 15.40
N VAL A 120 -15.61 14.60 15.87
CA VAL A 120 -15.37 13.36 15.08
C VAL A 120 -16.04 12.10 15.69
N GLY A 121 -16.86 12.26 16.73
CA GLY A 121 -17.60 11.18 17.40
C GLY A 121 -19.09 11.44 17.49
N ALA A 122 -19.56 12.45 16.74
CA ALA A 122 -20.96 12.67 16.48
C ALA A 122 -21.48 11.61 15.49
N LEU A 123 -22.80 11.51 15.39
CA LEU A 123 -23.48 10.51 14.58
C LEU A 123 -23.09 10.58 13.10
N ASP A 124 -22.75 11.77 12.61
CA ASP A 124 -22.26 12.01 11.25
C ASP A 124 -20.98 11.24 10.93
N SER A 125 -19.94 11.37 11.77
CA SER A 125 -18.64 10.72 11.57
C SER A 125 -18.74 9.21 11.78
N LEU A 126 -19.58 8.76 12.71
CA LEU A 126 -19.88 7.35 12.90
C LEU A 126 -20.53 6.73 11.66
N ALA A 127 -21.57 7.41 11.13
CA ALA A 127 -22.25 6.97 9.93
C ALA A 127 -21.33 6.99 8.71
N ASP A 128 -20.58 8.09 8.50
CA ASP A 128 -19.61 8.24 7.41
C ASP A 128 -18.58 7.11 7.40
N VAL A 129 -17.97 6.82 8.55
CA VAL A 129 -16.92 5.80 8.64
C VAL A 129 -17.49 4.41 8.39
N VAL A 130 -18.54 4.04 9.11
CA VAL A 130 -19.12 2.68 9.04
C VAL A 130 -19.72 2.41 7.66
N ALA A 131 -20.45 3.39 7.09
CA ALA A 131 -20.97 3.28 5.74
C ALA A 131 -19.86 3.18 4.70
N ALA A 132 -18.81 4.01 4.78
CA ALA A 132 -17.71 3.95 3.82
C ALA A 132 -17.00 2.58 3.84
N CYS A 133 -16.74 2.03 5.04
CA CYS A 133 -16.17 0.69 5.19
C CYS A 133 -17.10 -0.39 4.60
N ALA A 134 -18.41 -0.29 4.82
CA ALA A 134 -19.40 -1.21 4.25
C ALA A 134 -19.46 -1.14 2.72
N GLY A 135 -19.41 0.07 2.14
CA GLY A 135 -19.42 0.25 0.69
C GLY A 135 -18.17 -0.26 0.01
N LEU A 136 -16.99 -0.06 0.61
CA LEU A 136 -15.74 -0.66 0.11
C LEU A 136 -15.76 -2.17 0.22
N HIS A 137 -16.25 -2.73 1.33
CA HIS A 137 -16.41 -4.18 1.47
C HIS A 137 -17.37 -4.74 0.42
N TRP A 138 -18.47 -4.04 0.13
CA TRP A 138 -19.38 -4.42 -0.95
C TRP A 138 -18.69 -4.47 -2.31
N LEU A 139 -17.83 -3.48 -2.63
CA LEU A 139 -17.02 -3.48 -3.85
C LEU A 139 -16.03 -4.65 -3.88
N THR A 140 -15.45 -5.04 -2.75
CA THR A 140 -14.61 -6.24 -2.64
C THR A 140 -15.42 -7.48 -3.02
N GLU A 141 -16.57 -7.70 -2.40
CA GLU A 141 -17.40 -8.90 -2.62
C GLU A 141 -18.00 -8.96 -4.04
N HIS A 142 -18.45 -7.83 -4.58
CA HIS A 142 -19.24 -7.81 -5.83
C HIS A 142 -18.42 -7.44 -7.06
N ARG A 143 -17.29 -6.72 -6.87
CA ARG A 143 -16.41 -6.27 -7.96
C ARG A 143 -15.01 -6.83 -7.84
N GLY A 144 -14.68 -7.58 -6.79
CA GLY A 144 -13.35 -8.13 -6.57
C GLY A 144 -12.30 -7.05 -6.37
N LEU A 145 -12.65 -5.95 -5.69
CA LEU A 145 -11.71 -4.88 -5.32
C LEU A 145 -10.63 -5.44 -4.38
N THR A 146 -9.36 -5.36 -4.80
CA THR A 146 -8.23 -5.92 -4.04
C THR A 146 -7.33 -4.87 -3.43
N THR A 147 -7.16 -3.73 -4.11
CA THR A 147 -6.28 -2.65 -3.65
C THR A 147 -6.88 -1.31 -3.99
N VAL A 148 -6.64 -0.33 -3.12
CA VAL A 148 -7.00 1.08 -3.34
C VAL A 148 -5.74 1.91 -3.15
N THR A 149 -5.40 2.75 -4.11
CA THR A 149 -4.32 3.73 -4.00
C THR A 149 -4.91 5.14 -3.95
N ALA A 150 -4.25 6.09 -3.30
CA ALA A 150 -4.74 7.47 -3.24
C ALA A 150 -3.74 8.45 -3.86
N SER A 151 -4.24 9.53 -4.46
CA SER A 151 -3.41 10.63 -4.94
C SER A 151 -2.87 11.48 -3.79
N THR A 152 -2.09 12.51 -4.10
CA THR A 152 -1.70 13.54 -3.12
C THR A 152 -2.96 14.20 -2.53
N VAL A 153 -3.08 14.19 -1.21
CA VAL A 153 -4.27 14.69 -0.51
C VAL A 153 -4.20 16.21 -0.39
N THR A 154 -5.17 16.91 -0.96
CA THR A 154 -5.30 18.35 -0.73
C THR A 154 -5.94 18.59 0.64
N VAL A 155 -5.18 19.19 1.54
CA VAL A 155 -5.61 19.42 2.94
C VAL A 155 -6.17 20.83 3.16
N GLY A 156 -5.82 21.78 2.30
CA GLY A 156 -6.27 23.16 2.36
C GLY A 156 -5.50 24.04 3.34
N GLY A 157 -6.08 25.18 3.74
CA GLY A 157 -5.41 26.22 4.51
C GLY A 157 -6.36 27.32 5.02
N GLY A 158 -5.89 28.12 5.97
CA GLY A 158 -6.67 29.19 6.60
C GLY A 158 -7.04 28.89 8.06
N VAL A 159 -8.22 29.36 8.50
CA VAL A 159 -8.74 29.14 9.85
C VAL A 159 -10.22 28.82 9.77
N THR A 160 -10.66 27.75 10.43
CA THR A 160 -12.08 27.41 10.59
C THR A 160 -12.53 27.70 12.02
N ARG A 161 -13.84 27.75 12.28
CA ARG A 161 -14.38 27.84 13.64
C ARG A 161 -14.91 26.47 14.05
N GLY A 162 -14.45 25.99 15.20
CA GLY A 162 -14.93 24.75 15.81
C GLY A 162 -15.21 24.92 17.31
N ALA A 163 -15.37 23.80 18.01
CA ALA A 163 -15.62 23.79 19.46
C ALA A 163 -14.49 24.45 20.28
N HIS A 164 -13.29 24.53 19.68
CA HIS A 164 -12.09 25.13 20.26
C HIS A 164 -11.87 26.59 19.82
N GLY A 165 -12.87 27.24 19.20
CA GLY A 165 -12.71 28.57 18.63
C GLY A 165 -12.06 28.51 17.25
N GLY A 166 -11.10 29.38 16.97
CA GLY A 166 -10.39 29.39 15.68
C GLY A 166 -9.40 28.23 15.56
N ILE A 167 -9.67 27.27 14.69
CA ILE A 167 -8.80 26.12 14.42
C ILE A 167 -7.99 26.40 13.15
N PRO A 168 -6.64 26.33 13.19
CA PRO A 168 -5.82 26.50 12.00
C PRO A 168 -6.05 25.35 11.02
N LEU A 169 -6.06 25.67 9.73
CA LEU A 169 -6.13 24.69 8.65
C LEU A 169 -4.75 24.54 7.99
N PRO A 170 -4.34 23.31 7.65
CA PRO A 170 -5.05 22.04 7.87
C PRO A 170 -5.28 21.71 9.34
N ALA A 171 -6.43 21.09 9.66
CA ALA A 171 -6.78 20.77 11.04
C ALA A 171 -5.68 19.88 11.68
N PRO A 172 -5.34 20.08 12.98
CA PRO A 172 -4.31 19.29 13.64
C PRO A 172 -4.54 17.78 13.54
N ALA A 173 -5.79 17.34 13.66
CA ALA A 173 -6.17 15.94 13.54
C ALA A 173 -5.92 15.39 12.11
N THR A 174 -6.32 16.14 11.07
CA THR A 174 -6.05 15.82 9.66
C THR A 174 -4.56 15.60 9.41
N LEU A 175 -3.70 16.53 9.85
CA LEU A 175 -2.24 16.39 9.67
C LEU A 175 -1.66 15.22 10.44
N ALA A 176 -2.11 14.98 11.67
CA ALA A 176 -1.62 13.88 12.48
C ALA A 176 -1.95 12.52 11.84
N VAL A 177 -3.18 12.33 11.35
CA VAL A 177 -3.59 11.11 10.63
C VAL A 177 -2.75 10.91 9.37
N LEU A 178 -2.65 11.92 8.50
CA LEU A 178 -1.92 11.81 7.23
C LEU A 178 -0.41 11.63 7.43
N SER A 179 0.17 12.27 8.46
CA SER A 179 1.56 12.08 8.86
C SER A 179 1.85 10.64 9.29
N ALA A 180 1.01 10.07 10.16
CA ALA A 180 1.12 8.68 10.59
C ALA A 180 0.99 7.71 9.41
N ALA A 181 0.13 8.02 8.44
CA ALA A 181 -0.05 7.25 7.22
C ALA A 181 1.05 7.48 6.16
N ARG A 182 1.98 8.43 6.37
CA ARG A 182 2.96 8.89 5.38
C ARG A 182 2.32 9.32 4.05
N ALA A 183 1.12 9.88 4.12
CA ALA A 183 0.40 10.36 2.95
C ALA A 183 1.04 11.66 2.42
N PRO A 184 1.26 11.79 1.10
CA PRO A 184 1.67 13.05 0.51
C PRO A 184 0.51 14.06 0.57
N VAL A 185 0.81 15.30 0.92
CA VAL A 185 -0.18 16.36 1.10
C VAL A 185 0.18 17.65 0.33
N THR A 186 -0.84 18.44 -0.02
CA THR A 186 -0.70 19.81 -0.56
C THR A 186 -1.75 20.74 0.06
N GLY A 187 -1.46 22.02 0.19
CA GLY A 187 -2.30 23.01 0.90
C GLY A 187 -2.60 24.25 0.07
N ASP A 188 -3.02 24.06 -1.19
CA ASP A 188 -3.13 25.13 -2.19
C ASP A 188 -4.51 25.82 -2.26
N VAL A 189 -5.40 25.59 -1.29
CA VAL A 189 -6.76 26.16 -1.25
C VAL A 189 -7.11 26.80 0.10
N PRO A 190 -7.87 27.93 0.14
CA PRO A 190 -8.09 28.73 1.36
C PRO A 190 -9.28 28.26 2.21
N TYR A 191 -9.55 26.96 2.25
CA TYR A 191 -10.61 26.33 3.03
C TYR A 191 -10.19 24.93 3.46
N GLU A 192 -10.98 24.29 4.32
CA GLU A 192 -10.76 22.91 4.72
C GLU A 192 -11.17 21.97 3.58
N ALA A 193 -10.17 21.46 2.86
CA ALA A 193 -10.39 20.55 1.74
C ALA A 193 -10.44 19.08 2.21
N CYS A 194 -9.67 18.74 3.23
CA CYS A 194 -9.69 17.40 3.83
C CYS A 194 -10.07 17.50 5.31
N THR A 195 -11.19 16.88 5.67
CA THR A 195 -11.64 16.81 7.07
C THR A 195 -10.89 15.69 7.81
N PRO A 196 -10.86 15.70 9.15
CA PRO A 196 -10.26 14.61 9.91
C PRO A 196 -10.85 13.24 9.54
N THR A 197 -12.18 13.15 9.39
CA THR A 197 -12.89 11.93 8.98
C THR A 197 -12.49 11.48 7.57
N GLY A 198 -12.41 12.40 6.62
CA GLY A 198 -11.94 12.08 5.26
C GLY A 198 -10.49 11.59 5.23
N ALA A 199 -9.60 12.23 6.00
CA ALA A 199 -8.22 11.78 6.14
C ALA A 199 -8.12 10.37 6.75
N ALA A 200 -8.96 10.07 7.76
CA ALA A 200 -9.00 8.76 8.39
C ALA A 200 -9.47 7.67 7.44
N LEU A 201 -10.51 7.93 6.65
CA LEU A 201 -11.01 7.03 5.62
C LEU A 201 -9.96 6.74 4.55
N VAL A 202 -9.31 7.79 4.03
CA VAL A 202 -8.21 7.62 3.06
C VAL A 202 -7.07 6.81 3.69
N ALA A 203 -6.65 7.16 4.91
CA ALA A 203 -5.53 6.50 5.58
C ALA A 203 -5.80 5.03 5.98
N ALA A 204 -7.04 4.68 6.29
CA ALA A 204 -7.44 3.32 6.64
C ALA A 204 -7.55 2.40 5.42
N HIS A 205 -7.87 2.95 4.24
CA HIS A 205 -8.16 2.14 3.05
C HIS A 205 -7.12 2.24 1.93
N ALA A 206 -6.29 3.29 1.90
CA ALA A 206 -5.23 3.41 0.92
C ALA A 206 -4.06 2.45 1.22
N HIS A 207 -3.77 1.57 0.28
CA HIS A 207 -2.65 0.62 0.30
C HIS A 207 -1.33 1.27 -0.14
N GLY A 208 -1.41 2.49 -0.69
CA GLY A 208 -0.28 3.27 -1.15
C GLY A 208 -0.73 4.61 -1.72
N TYR A 209 0.24 5.50 -1.92
CA TYR A 209 0.00 6.85 -2.43
C TYR A 209 0.79 7.11 -3.70
N GLY A 210 0.18 7.77 -4.67
CA GLY A 210 0.84 8.07 -5.94
C GLY A 210 -0.12 8.43 -7.08
N PRO A 211 0.42 8.54 -8.31
CA PRO A 211 -0.41 8.71 -9.50
C PRO A 211 -1.33 7.51 -9.69
N MET A 212 -2.37 7.70 -10.52
CA MET A 212 -3.28 6.62 -10.90
C MET A 212 -2.48 5.44 -11.48
N PRO A 213 -2.64 4.22 -10.95
CA PRO A 213 -1.93 3.06 -11.47
C PRO A 213 -2.38 2.75 -12.90
N PRO A 214 -1.54 2.10 -13.73
CA PRO A 214 -1.95 1.62 -15.04
C PRO A 214 -3.16 0.69 -14.93
N MET A 215 -4.30 1.11 -15.48
CA MET A 215 -5.54 0.37 -15.42
C MET A 215 -6.42 0.64 -16.63
N VAL A 216 -7.22 -0.36 -17.01
CA VAL A 216 -8.38 -0.16 -17.88
C VAL A 216 -9.53 0.26 -16.97
N VAL A 217 -9.90 1.53 -17.04
CA VAL A 217 -10.98 2.11 -16.22
C VAL A 217 -12.33 1.50 -16.63
N ASP A 218 -13.07 1.03 -15.64
CA ASP A 218 -14.41 0.46 -15.78
C ASP A 218 -15.47 1.45 -15.28
N THR A 219 -15.29 1.94 -14.06
CA THR A 219 -16.27 2.79 -13.37
C THR A 219 -15.56 3.96 -12.70
N VAL A 220 -16.18 5.14 -12.70
CA VAL A 220 -15.74 6.30 -11.93
C VAL A 220 -16.92 6.79 -11.11
N GLY A 221 -16.80 6.73 -9.78
CA GLY A 221 -17.75 7.36 -8.87
C GLY A 221 -17.25 8.73 -8.43
N CYS A 222 -18.11 9.74 -8.51
CA CYS A 222 -17.83 11.12 -8.11
C CYS A 222 -18.71 11.51 -6.91
N GLY A 223 -18.08 11.72 -5.76
CA GLY A 223 -18.77 12.18 -4.55
C GLY A 223 -18.54 13.65 -4.28
N ALA A 224 -19.63 14.39 -4.08
CA ALA A 224 -19.59 15.83 -3.83
C ALA A 224 -19.68 16.16 -2.35
N GLY A 225 -18.81 17.07 -1.89
CA GLY A 225 -18.90 17.60 -0.53
C GLY A 225 -20.00 18.66 -0.40
N GLY A 226 -20.36 18.97 0.85
CA GLY A 226 -21.40 19.96 1.15
C GLY A 226 -21.12 21.39 0.65
N ARG A 227 -19.86 21.76 0.42
CA ARG A 227 -19.45 23.07 -0.14
C ARG A 227 -19.30 23.01 -1.67
N ASP A 228 -19.39 24.16 -2.33
CA ASP A 228 -19.08 24.37 -3.75
C ASP A 228 -18.16 25.61 -3.92
N PRO A 229 -16.87 25.49 -3.58
CA PRO A 229 -15.92 26.60 -3.56
C PRO A 229 -15.44 26.94 -4.97
N ALA A 230 -15.31 28.24 -5.28
CA ALA A 230 -14.98 28.72 -6.63
C ALA A 230 -13.59 28.26 -7.14
N GLU A 231 -12.68 27.92 -6.23
CA GLU A 231 -11.30 27.54 -6.55
C GLU A 231 -11.19 26.13 -7.15
N ARG A 232 -12.07 25.19 -6.76
CA ARG A 232 -11.98 23.79 -7.18
C ARG A 232 -13.31 23.08 -7.05
N ALA A 233 -13.63 22.21 -8.01
CA ALA A 233 -14.81 21.36 -7.89
C ALA A 233 -14.63 20.43 -6.69
N ASN A 234 -15.52 20.54 -5.70
CA ASN A 234 -15.40 19.84 -4.43
C ASN A 234 -15.84 18.37 -4.55
N LEU A 235 -15.00 17.58 -5.22
CA LEU A 235 -15.26 16.21 -5.62
C LEU A 235 -14.14 15.25 -5.20
N LEU A 236 -14.51 14.14 -4.57
CA LEU A 236 -13.65 12.96 -4.46
C LEU A 236 -14.04 12.00 -5.57
N ARG A 237 -13.05 11.46 -6.30
CA ARG A 237 -13.33 10.43 -7.31
C ARG A 237 -12.78 9.09 -6.89
N LEU A 238 -13.59 8.05 -6.99
CA LEU A 238 -13.17 6.66 -6.89
C LEU A 238 -13.14 6.06 -8.30
N VAL A 239 -11.95 5.87 -8.84
CA VAL A 239 -11.73 5.26 -10.15
C VAL A 239 -11.50 3.76 -9.95
N LEU A 240 -12.36 2.93 -10.52
CA LEU A 240 -12.29 1.47 -10.47
C LEU A 240 -11.99 0.90 -11.84
N GLY A 241 -11.21 -0.18 -11.89
CA GLY A 241 -10.85 -0.80 -13.16
C GLY A 241 -9.96 -2.02 -13.00
N GLN A 242 -9.63 -2.65 -14.13
CA GLN A 242 -8.73 -3.79 -14.15
C GLN A 242 -7.29 -3.31 -14.28
N PRO A 243 -6.34 -3.85 -13.51
CA PRO A 243 -4.92 -3.53 -13.69
C PRO A 243 -4.50 -3.86 -15.11
N VAL A 244 -3.71 -2.99 -15.74
CA VAL A 244 -2.97 -3.38 -16.93
C VAL A 244 -1.80 -4.22 -16.47
N GLU A 245 -1.70 -5.47 -16.93
CA GLU A 245 -0.48 -6.25 -16.76
C GLU A 245 0.66 -5.49 -17.42
N THR A 246 1.47 -4.84 -16.61
CA THR A 246 2.72 -4.26 -17.09
C THR A 246 3.65 -5.41 -17.42
N THR A 247 3.75 -5.75 -18.70
CA THR A 247 4.89 -6.48 -19.27
C THR A 247 6.19 -5.66 -19.25
N ALA A 248 6.18 -4.53 -18.52
CA ALA A 248 7.38 -3.76 -18.25
C ALA A 248 8.34 -4.66 -17.45
N PRO A 249 9.59 -4.81 -17.92
CA PRO A 249 10.58 -5.60 -17.20
C PRO A 249 10.70 -5.05 -15.77
N ALA A 250 10.75 -5.94 -14.77
CA ALA A 250 10.82 -5.53 -13.37
C ALA A 250 11.94 -4.50 -13.19
N GLU A 251 11.60 -3.31 -12.69
CA GLU A 251 12.59 -2.27 -12.46
C GLU A 251 13.51 -2.72 -11.32
N ALA A 252 14.80 -2.80 -11.61
CA ALA A 252 15.84 -3.02 -10.62
C ALA A 252 16.79 -1.82 -10.61
N VAL A 253 17.46 -1.62 -9.50
CA VAL A 253 18.51 -0.61 -9.35
C VAL A 253 19.85 -1.33 -9.29
N LEU A 254 20.72 -0.98 -10.23
CA LEU A 254 22.12 -1.36 -10.22
C LEU A 254 22.91 -0.29 -9.47
N LEU A 255 23.43 -0.65 -8.30
CA LEU A 255 24.39 0.15 -7.55
C LEU A 255 25.81 -0.30 -7.90
N ALA A 256 26.75 0.64 -8.03
CA ALA A 256 28.14 0.29 -8.28
C ALA A 256 29.15 1.21 -7.59
N ALA A 257 30.25 0.63 -7.12
CA ALA A 257 31.35 1.34 -6.47
C ALA A 257 32.69 0.76 -6.92
N ASN A 258 33.68 1.62 -7.17
CA ASN A 258 35.04 1.17 -7.45
C ASN A 258 35.85 1.21 -6.14
N VAL A 259 36.58 0.14 -5.85
CA VAL A 259 37.29 -0.06 -4.58
C VAL A 259 38.69 -0.60 -4.86
N ASP A 260 39.73 0.20 -4.57
CA ASP A 260 41.16 -0.12 -4.81
C ASP A 260 41.98 -0.35 -3.53
N ASP A 261 41.37 -0.20 -2.35
CA ASP A 261 42.04 -0.16 -1.05
C ASP A 261 41.42 -1.07 0.03
N LEU A 262 40.52 -1.98 -0.36
CA LEU A 262 39.95 -3.00 0.52
C LEU A 262 40.80 -4.28 0.54
N ASP A 263 41.00 -4.87 1.72
CA ASP A 263 41.63 -6.20 1.84
C ASP A 263 40.79 -7.24 1.07
N PRO A 264 41.36 -7.94 0.07
CA PRO A 264 40.60 -8.88 -0.76
C PRO A 264 39.91 -10.01 0.00
N ARG A 265 40.37 -10.35 1.20
CA ARG A 265 39.78 -11.41 2.03
C ARG A 265 38.40 -11.03 2.59
N LEU A 266 38.05 -9.74 2.58
CA LEU A 266 36.78 -9.24 3.09
C LEU A 266 35.63 -9.36 2.08
N TRP A 267 35.94 -9.55 0.80
CA TRP A 267 34.93 -9.58 -0.26
C TRP A 267 33.82 -10.61 -0.05
N PRO A 268 34.08 -11.86 0.38
CA PRO A 268 33.01 -12.82 0.67
C PRO A 268 31.99 -12.28 1.70
N ASP A 269 32.47 -11.64 2.77
CA ASP A 269 31.61 -11.08 3.82
C ASP A 269 30.82 -9.87 3.31
N VAL A 270 31.44 -9.03 2.47
CA VAL A 270 30.74 -7.92 1.81
C VAL A 270 29.58 -8.44 0.96
N LEU A 271 29.84 -9.44 0.08
CA LEU A 271 28.80 -9.99 -0.78
C LEU A 271 27.66 -10.64 0.02
N ALA A 272 27.99 -11.39 1.08
CA ALA A 272 27.01 -11.98 1.98
C ALA A 272 26.15 -10.92 2.69
N ALA A 273 26.77 -9.84 3.19
CA ALA A 273 26.06 -8.74 3.84
C ALA A 273 25.11 -8.00 2.88
N LEU A 274 25.50 -7.83 1.62
CA LEU A 274 24.66 -7.18 0.60
C LEU A 274 23.44 -8.03 0.25
N LEU A 275 23.62 -9.35 0.08
CA LEU A 275 22.52 -10.28 -0.13
C LEU A 275 21.57 -10.29 1.08
N ALA A 276 22.11 -10.30 2.30
CA ALA A 276 21.32 -10.20 3.53
C ALA A 276 20.56 -8.86 3.65
N ALA A 277 21.09 -7.78 3.10
CA ALA A 277 20.44 -6.47 3.05
C ALA A 277 19.33 -6.37 1.97
N GLY A 278 19.05 -7.44 1.23
CA GLY A 278 17.99 -7.49 0.22
C GLY A 278 18.47 -7.29 -1.21
N ALA A 279 19.78 -7.38 -1.48
CA ALA A 279 20.26 -7.45 -2.85
C ALA A 279 19.80 -8.76 -3.50
N SER A 280 19.31 -8.65 -4.74
CA SER A 280 18.98 -9.81 -5.58
C SER A 280 20.20 -10.48 -6.18
N ASP A 281 21.29 -9.71 -6.34
CA ASP A 281 22.60 -10.21 -6.76
C ASP A 281 23.69 -9.20 -6.35
N ALA A 282 24.90 -9.68 -6.12
CA ALA A 282 26.08 -8.87 -5.82
C ALA A 282 27.34 -9.57 -6.36
N TRP A 283 28.16 -8.84 -7.11
CA TRP A 283 29.36 -9.41 -7.74
C TRP A 283 30.48 -8.38 -7.89
N LEU A 284 31.66 -8.87 -8.25
CA LEU A 284 32.88 -8.08 -8.42
C LEU A 284 33.37 -8.19 -9.86
N THR A 285 33.71 -7.05 -10.45
CA THR A 285 34.38 -6.96 -11.74
C THR A 285 35.80 -6.43 -11.51
N PRO A 286 36.87 -7.17 -11.83
CA PRO A 286 38.24 -6.67 -11.67
C PRO A 286 38.50 -5.54 -12.67
N VAL A 287 39.13 -4.47 -12.21
CA VAL A 287 39.46 -3.29 -13.01
C VAL A 287 40.85 -2.74 -12.66
N LEU A 288 41.44 -1.97 -13.57
CA LEU A 288 42.61 -1.15 -13.29
C LEU A 288 42.18 0.31 -13.14
N MET A 289 42.60 0.94 -12.03
CA MET A 289 42.32 2.34 -11.76
C MET A 289 43.55 3.22 -12.03
N LYS A 290 43.37 4.55 -11.88
CA LYS A 290 44.45 5.53 -12.01
C LYS A 290 45.68 5.11 -11.18
N LYS A 291 46.88 5.48 -11.65
CA LYS A 291 48.17 5.06 -11.06
C LYS A 291 48.43 3.55 -11.14
N GLY A 292 47.74 2.83 -12.02
CA GLY A 292 47.96 1.39 -12.27
C GLY A 292 47.50 0.49 -11.12
N ARG A 293 46.60 0.97 -10.26
CA ARG A 293 46.14 0.22 -9.09
C ARG A 293 45.13 -0.85 -9.48
N PRO A 294 45.37 -2.13 -9.16
CA PRO A 294 44.35 -3.16 -9.24
C PRO A 294 43.20 -2.84 -8.28
N ALA A 295 41.97 -3.02 -8.74
CA ALA A 295 40.76 -2.69 -8.00
C ALA A 295 39.61 -3.63 -8.39
N HIS A 296 38.50 -3.55 -7.67
CA HIS A 296 37.24 -4.16 -8.06
C HIS A 296 36.16 -3.10 -8.21
N THR A 297 35.34 -3.23 -9.25
CA THR A 297 34.02 -2.63 -9.28
C THR A 297 33.05 -3.59 -8.60
N LEU A 298 32.58 -3.21 -7.41
CA LEU A 298 31.43 -3.84 -6.76
C LEU A 298 30.17 -3.42 -7.53
N GLN A 299 29.35 -4.41 -7.88
CA GLN A 299 28.05 -4.20 -8.50
C GLN A 299 26.99 -4.94 -7.68
N VAL A 300 25.87 -4.27 -7.42
CA VAL A 300 24.78 -4.79 -6.58
C VAL A 300 23.46 -4.50 -7.27
N LEU A 301 22.67 -5.54 -7.51
CA LEU A 301 21.35 -5.44 -8.14
C LEU A 301 20.28 -5.63 -7.08
N CYS A 302 19.38 -4.67 -6.90
CA CYS A 302 18.32 -4.74 -5.89
C CYS A 302 17.02 -4.09 -6.38
N ALA A 303 15.90 -4.38 -5.72
CA ALA A 303 14.65 -3.68 -5.96
C ALA A 303 14.70 -2.28 -5.32
N ASP A 304 13.92 -1.32 -5.84
CA ASP A 304 13.88 0.06 -5.36
C ASP A 304 13.72 0.17 -3.81
N PRO A 305 12.81 -0.58 -3.15
CA PRO A 305 12.65 -0.52 -1.70
C PRO A 305 13.87 -0.96 -0.89
N ALA A 306 14.74 -1.80 -1.48
CA ALA A 306 15.95 -2.31 -0.81
C ALA A 306 17.15 -1.36 -0.95
N VAL A 307 17.08 -0.37 -1.85
CA VAL A 307 18.19 0.56 -2.12
C VAL A 307 18.75 1.22 -0.85
N PRO A 308 17.94 1.73 0.10
CA PRO A 308 18.47 2.35 1.32
C PRO A 308 19.29 1.37 2.18
N ALA A 309 18.78 0.15 2.39
CA ALA A 309 19.44 -0.86 3.20
C ALA A 309 20.73 -1.37 2.55
N VAL A 310 20.68 -1.65 1.24
CA VAL A 310 21.85 -2.09 0.47
C VAL A 310 22.92 -0.99 0.41
N THR A 311 22.52 0.26 0.21
CA THR A 311 23.43 1.42 0.23
C THR A 311 24.15 1.53 1.58
N ALA A 312 23.43 1.41 2.69
CA ALA A 312 24.02 1.43 4.02
C ALA A 312 25.01 0.27 4.21
N ALA A 313 24.69 -0.93 3.70
CA ALA A 313 25.60 -2.08 3.76
C ALA A 313 26.88 -1.85 2.93
N VAL A 314 26.79 -1.28 1.72
CA VAL A 314 27.96 -0.93 0.90
C VAL A 314 28.91 -0.01 1.67
N PHE A 315 28.39 1.08 2.25
CA PHE A 315 29.23 2.03 3.01
C PHE A 315 29.79 1.45 4.30
N ARG A 316 29.06 0.53 4.95
CA ARG A 316 29.51 -0.10 6.19
C ARG A 316 30.63 -1.12 5.97
N HIS A 317 30.56 -1.88 4.87
CA HIS A 317 31.40 -3.05 4.66
C HIS A 317 32.51 -2.85 3.64
N THR A 318 32.57 -1.68 2.98
CA THR A 318 33.64 -1.34 2.03
C THR A 318 34.32 -0.03 2.42
N THR A 319 35.45 0.26 1.79
CA THR A 319 36.18 1.53 1.92
C THR A 319 35.66 2.62 0.99
N THR A 320 34.59 2.36 0.22
CA THR A 320 34.11 3.33 -0.76
C THR A 320 33.50 4.57 -0.09
N ILE A 321 33.74 5.72 -0.71
CA ILE A 321 33.18 7.02 -0.27
C ILE A 321 32.00 7.48 -1.14
N GLY A 322 31.63 6.68 -2.15
CA GLY A 322 30.52 7.01 -3.03
C GLY A 322 30.12 5.83 -3.92
N LEU A 323 28.86 5.82 -4.33
CA LEU A 323 28.32 4.85 -5.27
C LEU A 323 27.55 5.54 -6.37
N ARG A 324 27.46 4.88 -7.52
CA ARG A 324 26.58 5.27 -8.64
C ARG A 324 25.37 4.37 -8.67
N SER A 325 24.23 4.90 -9.08
CA SER A 325 22.99 4.13 -9.26
C SER A 325 22.44 4.32 -10.67
N SER A 326 21.85 3.25 -11.21
CA SER A 326 21.14 3.28 -12.49
C SER A 326 19.94 2.35 -12.42
N ARG A 327 18.77 2.82 -12.85
CA ARG A 327 17.60 1.94 -13.07
C ARG A 327 17.87 1.05 -14.29
N VAL A 328 17.58 -0.23 -14.18
CA VAL A 328 17.72 -1.23 -15.23
C VAL A 328 16.43 -2.05 -15.34
N GLY A 329 16.04 -2.40 -16.57
CA GLY A 329 14.93 -3.31 -16.82
C GLY A 329 15.38 -4.76 -16.67
N LYS A 330 14.64 -5.55 -15.89
CA LYS A 330 14.84 -7.00 -15.77
C LYS A 330 13.73 -7.80 -16.46
N HIS A 331 14.06 -8.46 -17.57
CA HIS A 331 13.19 -9.46 -18.18
C HIS A 331 13.37 -10.80 -17.45
N THR A 332 12.37 -11.22 -16.69
CA THR A 332 12.41 -12.47 -15.93
C THR A 332 11.35 -13.42 -16.46
N LEU A 333 11.73 -14.66 -16.71
CA LEU A 333 10.78 -15.72 -17.04
C LEU A 333 9.96 -16.11 -15.81
N PRO A 334 8.65 -16.36 -15.94
CA PRO A 334 7.88 -17.08 -14.94
C PRO A 334 8.64 -18.34 -14.51
N ARG A 335 8.70 -18.56 -13.20
CA ARG A 335 9.33 -19.74 -12.63
C ARG A 335 8.41 -20.40 -11.62
N ARG A 336 8.38 -21.72 -11.66
CA ARG A 336 7.78 -22.54 -10.61
C ARG A 336 8.82 -23.45 -10.00
N PHE A 337 8.53 -23.89 -8.79
CA PHE A 337 9.39 -24.81 -8.05
C PHE A 337 8.79 -26.20 -8.11
N GLY A 338 9.66 -27.20 -8.16
CA GLY A 338 9.35 -28.61 -8.13
C GLY A 338 10.43 -29.35 -7.37
N GLU A 339 10.31 -30.67 -7.32
CA GLU A 339 11.23 -31.53 -6.59
C GLU A 339 11.38 -32.86 -7.33
N VAL A 340 12.55 -33.46 -7.22
CA VAL A 340 12.80 -34.85 -7.66
C VAL A 340 13.47 -35.63 -6.55
N SER A 341 13.26 -36.95 -6.54
CA SER A 341 13.91 -37.85 -5.60
C SER A 341 15.10 -38.54 -6.26
N LEU A 342 16.30 -38.23 -5.80
CA LEU A 342 17.53 -38.92 -6.17
C LEU A 342 17.83 -39.97 -5.11
N ASP A 343 17.51 -41.25 -5.39
CA ASP A 343 17.69 -42.38 -4.47
C ASP A 343 17.15 -42.13 -3.04
N GLY A 344 15.97 -41.50 -2.94
CA GLY A 344 15.34 -41.17 -1.67
C GLY A 344 15.68 -39.78 -1.12
N HIS A 345 16.62 -39.06 -1.72
CA HIS A 345 16.96 -37.68 -1.35
C HIS A 345 16.20 -36.67 -2.20
N THR A 346 15.50 -35.74 -1.56
CA THR A 346 14.79 -34.66 -2.23
C THR A 346 15.79 -33.64 -2.79
N VAL A 347 15.66 -33.32 -4.07
CA VAL A 347 16.40 -32.26 -4.75
C VAL A 347 15.40 -31.25 -5.31
N ALA A 348 15.46 -30.01 -4.85
CA ALA A 348 14.62 -28.95 -5.38
C ALA A 348 14.97 -28.62 -6.84
N VAL A 349 13.95 -28.23 -7.60
CA VAL A 349 14.02 -27.95 -9.03
C VAL A 349 13.38 -26.60 -9.29
N LYS A 350 14.09 -25.75 -10.03
CA LYS A 350 13.57 -24.49 -10.56
C LYS A 350 13.28 -24.66 -12.04
N ILE A 351 12.04 -24.39 -12.43
CA ILE A 351 11.53 -24.58 -13.79
C ILE A 351 11.16 -23.20 -14.32
N ALA A 352 11.78 -22.78 -15.41
CA ALA A 352 11.52 -21.50 -16.07
C ALA A 352 10.74 -21.73 -17.36
N GLU A 353 9.67 -20.97 -17.54
CA GLU A 353 8.73 -21.09 -18.66
C GLU A 353 8.77 -19.83 -19.51
N HIS A 354 8.74 -19.99 -20.83
CA HIS A 354 8.62 -18.92 -21.80
C HIS A 354 7.46 -19.25 -22.74
N ASP A 355 6.44 -18.39 -22.79
CA ASP A 355 5.23 -18.58 -23.60
C ASP A 355 4.57 -19.96 -23.41
N GLY A 356 4.46 -20.39 -22.15
CA GLY A 356 3.88 -21.69 -21.79
C GLY A 356 4.75 -22.90 -22.12
N THR A 357 5.95 -22.70 -22.66
CA THR A 357 6.92 -23.76 -22.95
C THR A 357 8.02 -23.76 -21.90
N VAL A 358 8.36 -24.92 -21.36
CA VAL A 358 9.47 -25.06 -20.42
C VAL A 358 10.79 -24.80 -21.16
N GLY A 359 11.42 -23.66 -20.85
CA GLY A 359 12.67 -23.23 -21.47
C GLY A 359 13.91 -23.70 -20.71
N ASN A 360 13.82 -23.85 -19.38
CA ASN A 360 14.94 -24.33 -18.57
C ASN A 360 14.47 -25.06 -17.31
N ILE A 361 15.20 -26.12 -16.94
CA ILE A 361 15.04 -26.85 -15.69
C ILE A 361 16.40 -26.93 -15.01
N SER A 362 16.52 -26.37 -13.82
CA SER A 362 17.76 -26.38 -13.02
C SER A 362 17.48 -27.00 -11.66
N VAL A 363 18.28 -27.98 -11.28
CA VAL A 363 18.29 -28.52 -9.90
C VAL A 363 19.07 -27.60 -8.97
N GLU A 364 18.67 -27.51 -7.70
CA GLU A 364 19.36 -26.70 -6.70
C GLU A 364 20.67 -27.39 -6.27
N HIS A 365 21.80 -26.72 -6.50
CA HIS A 365 23.13 -27.31 -6.30
C HIS A 365 23.38 -27.73 -4.85
N ARG A 366 22.84 -26.99 -3.87
CA ARG A 366 22.98 -27.31 -2.45
C ARG A 366 22.39 -28.69 -2.13
N ASP A 367 21.21 -28.99 -2.66
CA ASP A 367 20.54 -30.26 -2.43
C ASP A 367 21.25 -31.40 -3.16
N VAL A 368 21.73 -31.13 -4.38
CA VAL A 368 22.58 -32.08 -5.12
C VAL A 368 23.85 -32.41 -4.36
N ALA A 369 24.53 -31.42 -3.77
CA ALA A 369 25.73 -31.64 -2.99
C ALA A 369 25.45 -32.46 -1.72
N ALA A 370 24.37 -32.15 -0.99
CA ALA A 370 23.95 -32.91 0.19
C ALA A 370 23.56 -34.36 -0.16
N ALA A 371 22.84 -34.57 -1.25
CA ALA A 371 22.49 -35.91 -1.74
C ALA A 371 23.75 -36.67 -2.20
N ALA A 372 24.68 -36.01 -2.87
CA ALA A 372 25.94 -36.61 -3.31
C ALA A 372 26.78 -37.09 -2.11
N GLU A 373 26.88 -36.29 -1.06
CA GLU A 373 27.56 -36.66 0.19
C GLU A 373 26.88 -37.86 0.86
N ALA A 374 25.56 -37.85 0.99
CA ALA A 374 24.82 -38.93 1.62
C ALA A 374 24.88 -40.27 0.85
N LEU A 375 25.00 -40.19 -0.49
CA LEU A 375 25.05 -41.35 -1.38
C LEU A 375 26.47 -41.82 -1.72
N ASP A 376 27.50 -41.16 -1.16
CA ASP A 376 28.91 -41.38 -1.51
C ASP A 376 29.17 -41.31 -3.03
N LEU A 377 28.58 -40.30 -3.68
CA LEU A 377 28.70 -40.06 -5.11
C LEU A 377 29.52 -38.78 -5.39
N PRO A 378 30.27 -38.73 -6.49
CA PRO A 378 30.77 -37.46 -7.01
C PRO A 378 29.60 -36.51 -7.30
N VAL A 379 29.69 -35.25 -6.86
CA VAL A 379 28.63 -34.22 -7.07
C VAL A 379 28.23 -34.12 -8.55
N LYS A 380 29.19 -34.23 -9.47
CA LYS A 380 28.92 -34.22 -10.92
C LYS A 380 28.00 -35.38 -11.38
N HIS A 381 28.07 -36.55 -10.74
CA HIS A 381 27.21 -37.69 -11.05
C HIS A 381 25.81 -37.50 -10.47
N ALA A 382 25.71 -37.05 -9.21
CA ALA A 382 24.44 -36.71 -8.60
C ALA A 382 23.70 -35.61 -9.38
N LEU A 383 24.44 -34.58 -9.83
CA LEU A 383 23.92 -33.48 -10.65
C LEU A 383 23.32 -33.99 -11.97
N ALA A 384 24.05 -34.83 -12.70
CA ALA A 384 23.58 -35.39 -13.96
C ALA A 384 22.29 -36.22 -13.76
N ARG A 385 22.25 -37.08 -12.72
CA ARG A 385 21.09 -37.92 -12.41
C ARG A 385 19.86 -37.11 -11.99
N ALA A 386 20.04 -36.15 -11.08
CA ALA A 386 18.94 -35.29 -10.63
C ALA A 386 18.41 -34.42 -11.78
N THR A 387 19.29 -33.92 -12.64
CA THR A 387 18.88 -33.15 -13.83
C THR A 387 18.05 -34.00 -14.79
N ALA A 388 18.46 -35.25 -15.06
CA ALA A 388 17.69 -36.16 -15.91
C ALA A 388 16.28 -36.44 -15.35
N LEU A 389 16.19 -36.74 -14.05
CA LEU A 389 14.90 -36.94 -13.36
C LEU A 389 14.01 -35.69 -13.44
N ALA A 390 14.61 -34.50 -13.32
CA ALA A 390 13.87 -33.24 -13.40
C ALA A 390 13.29 -33.00 -14.80
N TRP A 391 14.06 -33.29 -15.85
CA TRP A 391 13.58 -33.22 -17.23
C TRP A 391 12.51 -34.26 -17.55
N ASP A 392 12.65 -35.51 -17.08
CA ASP A 392 11.62 -36.54 -17.28
C ASP A 392 10.30 -36.15 -16.61
N ARG A 393 10.36 -35.49 -15.46
CA ARG A 393 9.18 -35.09 -14.68
C ARG A 393 8.52 -33.81 -15.18
N TYR A 394 9.31 -32.82 -15.59
CA TYR A 394 8.82 -31.45 -15.82
C TYR A 394 9.06 -30.93 -17.23
N GLY A 395 9.79 -31.63 -18.08
CA GLY A 395 10.15 -31.17 -19.42
C GLY A 395 9.09 -31.42 -20.50
N ARG A 396 7.91 -31.94 -20.14
CA ARG A 396 6.81 -32.23 -21.05
C ARG A 396 5.68 -31.23 -20.90
#